data_AF-A0A836Q594-F1
#
_entry.id   AF-A0A836Q594-F1
#
_cell.length_a   1.000
_cell.length_b   1.000
_cell.length_c   1.000
_cell.angle_alpha   90.00
_cell.angle_beta   90.00
_cell.angle_gamma   90.00
#
_symmetry.space_group_name_H-M   'P 1'
#
loop_
_entity.id
_entity.type
_entity.pdbx_description
1 polymer ?
#
loop_
_entity_poly.entity_id
_entity_poly.type
_entity_poly.pdbx_seq_one_letter_code
_entity_poly.pdbx_strand_id
1 'polypeptide(L)'
;MVRHHNWHVDFDKKALRSAETKGRDSLIKFAETRINKYLAPATNAYDGRQTPFEGNVVYYAQHATATCCRTCLEYWHGIPKGRPLSEEEQNFCVRLIDLYLNRRLPELPEVPEESVLARLVKKR
;
A
#
# COMPACT_ATOMS: atom_id res chain seq x y z
N MET A 1 -10.84 -16.98 -6.70
CA MET A 1 -11.21 -16.00 -5.66
C MET A 1 -10.46 -14.68 -5.89
N VAL A 2 -11.09 -13.52 -5.68
CA VAL A 2 -10.51 -12.19 -5.99
C VAL A 2 -9.16 -11.93 -5.29
N ARG A 3 -8.99 -12.37 -4.03
CA ARG A 3 -7.73 -12.19 -3.29
C ARG A 3 -6.59 -13.00 -3.86
N HIS A 4 -6.85 -14.26 -4.23
CA HIS A 4 -5.87 -15.08 -4.93
C HIS A 4 -5.44 -14.45 -6.26
N HIS A 5 -6.38 -13.90 -7.03
CA HIS A 5 -6.03 -13.20 -8.26
C HIS A 5 -5.11 -12.00 -7.97
N ASN A 6 -5.53 -11.07 -7.11
CA ASN A 6 -4.75 -9.88 -6.76
C ASN A 6 -3.39 -10.21 -6.16
N TRP A 7 -3.27 -11.33 -5.44
CA TRP A 7 -2.01 -11.81 -4.89
C TRP A 7 -1.00 -12.19 -5.98
N HIS A 8 -1.44 -12.58 -7.17
CA HIS A 8 -0.58 -13.05 -8.26
C HIS A 8 -0.47 -12.08 -9.42
N VAL A 9 -1.20 -10.95 -9.40
CA VAL A 9 -1.04 -9.92 -10.43
C VAL A 9 0.41 -9.42 -10.43
N ASP A 10 0.97 -9.31 -11.63
CA ASP A 10 2.30 -8.76 -11.85
C ASP A 10 2.31 -7.24 -11.66
N PHE A 11 3.42 -6.74 -11.11
CA PHE A 11 3.60 -5.30 -10.99
C PHE A 11 3.93 -4.72 -12.36
N ASP A 12 3.28 -3.62 -12.72
CA ASP A 12 3.67 -2.85 -13.89
C ASP A 12 5.10 -2.27 -13.75
N LYS A 13 5.73 -1.97 -14.89
CA LYS A 13 7.12 -1.47 -14.96
C LYS A 13 7.33 -0.18 -14.18
N LYS A 14 6.32 0.70 -14.12
CA LYS A 14 6.41 1.99 -13.44
C LYS A 14 6.41 1.78 -11.92
N ALA A 15 5.57 0.88 -11.43
CA ALA A 15 5.52 0.50 -10.03
C ALA A 15 6.85 -0.09 -9.56
N LEU A 16 7.42 -1.04 -10.31
CA LEU A 16 8.72 -1.66 -10.01
C LEU A 16 9.84 -0.62 -9.95
N ARG A 17 10.00 0.18 -11.02
CA ARG A 17 11.05 1.20 -11.08
C ARG A 17 10.95 2.20 -9.93
N SER A 18 9.73 2.64 -9.59
CA SER A 18 9.55 3.56 -8.46
C SER A 18 9.85 2.88 -7.12
N ALA A 19 9.59 1.59 -6.95
CA ALA A 19 9.87 0.86 -5.73
C ALA A 19 11.38 0.74 -5.52
N GLU A 20 12.12 0.30 -6.53
CA GLU A 20 13.60 0.22 -6.52
C GLU A 20 14.24 1.58 -6.23
N THR A 21 13.72 2.63 -6.87
CA THR A 21 14.22 4.01 -6.74
C THR A 21 14.01 4.55 -5.32
N LYS A 22 12.90 4.22 -4.66
CA LYS A 22 12.51 4.84 -3.38
C LYS A 22 12.90 4.02 -2.16
N GLY A 23 13.12 2.72 -2.32
CA GLY A 23 13.37 1.81 -1.23
C GLY A 23 12.15 1.55 -0.35
N ARG A 24 12.31 0.62 0.58
CA ARG A 24 11.25 0.07 1.42
C ARG A 24 10.67 1.10 2.37
N ASP A 25 11.50 1.87 3.06
CA ASP A 25 11.08 2.89 4.03
C ASP A 25 10.09 3.88 3.43
N SER A 26 10.38 4.34 2.20
CA SER A 26 9.51 5.29 1.51
C SER A 26 8.18 4.65 1.09
N LEU A 27 8.15 3.35 0.80
CA LEU A 27 6.91 2.64 0.48
C LEU A 27 6.04 2.47 1.73
N ILE A 28 6.64 2.19 2.90
CA ILE A 28 5.91 2.07 4.16
C ILE A 28 5.33 3.43 4.59
N LYS A 29 6.12 4.50 4.54
CA LYS A 29 5.61 5.87 4.77
C LYS A 29 4.46 6.25 3.82
N PHE A 30 4.55 5.80 2.57
CA PHE A 30 3.47 5.99 1.60
C PHE A 30 2.22 5.17 1.97
N ALA A 31 2.39 3.93 2.43
CA ALA A 31 1.30 3.08 2.91
C ALA A 31 0.60 3.69 4.12
N GLU A 32 1.34 4.18 5.12
CA GLU A 32 0.80 4.91 6.28
C GLU A 32 -0.04 6.11 5.85
N THR A 33 0.51 6.96 4.98
CA THR A 33 -0.19 8.13 4.42
C THR A 33 -1.48 7.72 3.73
N ARG A 34 -1.47 6.61 2.99
CA ARG A 34 -2.64 6.09 2.29
C ARG A 34 -3.71 5.59 3.25
N ILE A 35 -3.33 4.78 4.24
CA ILE A 35 -4.25 4.26 5.25
C ILE A 35 -4.87 5.43 6.03
N ASN A 36 -4.04 6.35 6.51
CA ASN A 36 -4.49 7.52 7.27
C ASN A 36 -5.46 8.41 6.46
N LYS A 37 -5.14 8.69 5.18
CA LYS A 37 -5.94 9.59 4.37
C LYS A 37 -7.26 8.99 3.88
N TYR A 38 -7.27 7.71 3.52
CA TYR A 38 -8.39 7.11 2.77
C TYR A 38 -9.16 6.03 3.51
N LEU A 39 -8.57 5.40 4.54
CA LEU A 39 -9.21 4.31 5.29
C LEU A 39 -9.43 4.67 6.76
N ALA A 40 -8.60 5.52 7.36
CA ALA A 40 -8.78 5.89 8.75
C ALA A 40 -10.06 6.69 9.05
N PRO A 41 -10.56 7.59 8.17
CA PRO A 41 -11.82 8.29 8.43
C PRO A 41 -13.03 7.35 8.52
N ALA A 42 -14.03 7.74 9.31
CA ALA A 42 -15.27 6.98 9.47
C ALA A 42 -16.03 6.78 8.16
N THR A 43 -15.98 7.80 7.30
CA THR A 43 -16.67 7.84 6.01
C THR A 43 -15.69 8.27 4.91
N ASN A 44 -15.81 7.63 3.75
CA ASN A 44 -15.12 8.01 2.53
C ASN A 44 -16.10 7.86 1.37
N ALA A 45 -16.39 8.95 0.66
CA ALA A 45 -17.33 8.97 -0.47
C ALA A 45 -16.91 8.03 -1.61
N TYR A 46 -15.63 7.67 -1.67
CA TYR A 46 -15.06 6.78 -2.69
C TYR A 46 -14.78 5.38 -2.16
N ASP A 47 -15.44 4.93 -1.08
CA ASP A 47 -15.24 3.56 -0.58
C ASP A 47 -15.51 2.51 -1.68
N GLY A 48 -14.58 1.57 -1.84
CA GLY A 48 -14.56 0.60 -2.93
C GLY A 48 -13.82 1.06 -4.18
N ARG A 49 -13.44 2.34 -4.29
CA ARG A 49 -12.76 2.92 -5.46
C ARG A 49 -11.57 3.82 -5.10
N GLN A 50 -11.24 3.97 -3.81
CA GLN A 50 -10.18 4.88 -3.33
C GLN A 50 -8.75 4.41 -3.64
N THR A 51 -8.59 3.16 -4.06
CA THR A 51 -7.28 2.54 -4.33
C THR A 51 -7.19 2.16 -5.80
N PRO A 52 -6.35 2.86 -6.59
CA PRO A 52 -6.05 2.45 -7.97
C PRO A 52 -5.55 0.99 -8.01
N PHE A 53 -5.58 0.36 -9.17
CA PHE A 53 -5.09 -1.03 -9.31
C PHE A 53 -3.60 -1.09 -9.71
N GLU A 54 -3.04 -0.01 -10.24
CA GLU A 54 -1.72 0.00 -10.86
C GLU A 54 -0.93 1.30 -10.61
N GLY A 55 0.36 1.28 -10.95
CA GLY A 55 1.28 2.43 -10.92
C GLY A 55 2.05 2.62 -9.62
N ASN A 56 1.74 1.85 -8.56
CA ASN A 56 2.50 1.79 -7.31
C ASN A 56 2.31 0.43 -6.64
N VAL A 57 3.40 -0.22 -6.22
CA VAL A 57 3.38 -1.55 -5.58
C VAL A 57 2.52 -1.62 -4.31
N VAL A 58 2.36 -0.49 -3.58
CA VAL A 58 1.47 -0.40 -2.41
C VAL A 58 0.00 -0.60 -2.80
N TYR A 59 -0.42 -0.20 -4.00
CA TYR A 59 -1.80 -0.41 -4.46
C TYR A 59 -2.12 -1.89 -4.68
N TYR A 60 -1.20 -2.60 -5.33
CA TYR A 60 -1.28 -4.05 -5.49
C TYR A 60 -1.32 -4.75 -4.12
N ALA A 61 -0.46 -4.32 -3.19
CA ALA A 61 -0.46 -4.82 -1.81
C ALA A 61 -1.80 -4.61 -1.10
N GLN A 62 -2.39 -3.43 -1.24
CA GLN A 62 -3.70 -3.12 -0.66
C GLN A 62 -4.81 -4.04 -1.21
N HIS A 63 -4.82 -4.28 -2.52
CA HIS A 63 -5.81 -5.15 -3.16
C HIS A 63 -5.62 -6.63 -2.84
N ALA A 64 -4.37 -7.08 -2.70
CA ALA A 64 -4.02 -8.45 -2.31
C ALA A 64 -4.40 -8.74 -0.85
N THR A 65 -4.17 -7.78 0.05
CA THR A 65 -4.36 -7.95 1.51
C THR A 65 -5.72 -7.48 2.02
N ALA A 66 -6.64 -7.10 1.13
CA ALA A 66 -7.96 -6.55 1.48
C ALA A 66 -7.91 -5.24 2.30
N THR A 67 -6.82 -4.48 2.22
CA THR A 67 -6.65 -3.17 2.86
C THR A 67 -6.86 -2.00 1.88
N CYS A 68 -7.56 -2.27 0.75
CA CYS A 68 -7.83 -1.28 -0.29
C CYS A 68 -9.08 -0.42 -0.05
N CYS A 69 -10.03 -0.90 0.76
CA CYS A 69 -11.21 -0.13 1.14
C CYS A 69 -11.86 -0.63 2.45
N ARG A 70 -12.79 0.14 3.02
CA ARG A 70 -13.49 -0.24 4.26
C ARG A 70 -14.40 -1.44 4.05
N THR A 71 -15.04 -1.56 2.89
CA THR A 71 -15.80 -2.78 2.53
C THR A 71 -14.93 -4.04 2.52
N CYS A 72 -13.68 -3.93 2.07
CA CYS A 72 -12.76 -5.07 2.11
C CYS A 72 -12.28 -5.36 3.53
N LEU A 73 -11.97 -4.33 4.34
CA LEU A 73 -11.59 -4.49 5.74
C LEU A 73 -12.70 -5.16 6.56
N GLU A 74 -13.94 -4.75 6.39
CA GLU A 74 -15.10 -5.32 7.07
C GLU A 74 -15.28 -6.79 6.71
N TYR A 75 -15.28 -7.12 5.42
CA TYR A 75 -15.52 -8.49 4.97
C TYR A 75 -14.39 -9.47 5.31
N TRP A 76 -13.12 -9.05 5.15
CA TRP A 76 -11.97 -9.95 5.28
C TRP A 76 -11.34 -9.94 6.67
N HIS A 77 -11.44 -8.83 7.40
CA HIS A 77 -10.75 -8.63 8.68
C HIS A 77 -11.71 -8.35 9.84
N GLY A 78 -13.02 -8.26 9.58
CA GLY A 78 -14.02 -7.99 10.61
C GLY A 78 -13.94 -6.57 11.20
N ILE A 79 -13.21 -5.65 10.55
CA ILE A 79 -13.07 -4.27 11.02
C ILE A 79 -14.25 -3.44 10.48
N PRO A 80 -15.20 -3.01 11.33
CA PRO A 80 -16.47 -2.43 10.88
C PRO A 80 -16.30 -1.05 10.25
N LYS A 81 -17.23 -0.71 9.36
CA LYS A 81 -17.42 0.65 8.81
C LYS A 81 -18.07 1.60 9.83
N GLY A 82 -18.17 2.88 9.43
CA GLY A 82 -18.98 3.87 10.15
C GLY A 82 -18.29 4.47 11.38
N ARG A 83 -17.08 4.00 11.72
CA ARG A 83 -16.21 4.62 12.71
C ARG A 83 -14.79 4.80 12.17
N PRO A 84 -14.02 5.75 12.74
CA PRO A 84 -12.61 5.86 12.42
C PRO A 84 -11.86 4.57 12.77
N LEU A 85 -10.80 4.28 12.03
CA LEU A 85 -9.86 3.24 12.41
C LEU A 85 -9.08 3.67 13.66
N SER A 86 -8.86 2.74 14.58
CA SER A 86 -7.91 2.95 15.66
C SER A 86 -6.47 2.98 15.11
N GLU A 87 -5.54 3.44 15.93
CA GLU A 87 -4.11 3.42 15.55
C GLU A 87 -3.63 1.98 15.34
N GLU A 88 -4.07 1.04 16.17
CA GLU A 88 -3.74 -0.38 16.06
C GLU A 88 -4.25 -1.00 14.75
N GLU A 89 -5.46 -0.62 14.31
CA GLU A 89 -6.05 -1.08 13.05
C GLU A 89 -5.33 -0.47 11.84
N GLN A 90 -4.92 0.79 11.92
CA GLN A 90 -4.10 1.42 10.88
C GLN A 90 -2.75 0.70 10.78
N ASN A 91 -2.09 0.47 11.92
CA ASN A 91 -0.82 -0.25 11.99
C ASN A 91 -0.96 -1.70 11.50
N PHE A 92 -2.08 -2.36 11.80
CA PHE A 92 -2.40 -3.69 11.25
C PHE A 92 -2.45 -3.66 9.72
N CYS A 93 -3.12 -2.68 9.11
CA CYS A 93 -3.19 -2.56 7.66
C CYS A 93 -1.79 -2.34 7.04
N VAL A 94 -0.99 -1.45 7.63
CA VAL A 94 0.37 -1.16 7.16
C VAL A 94 1.26 -2.40 7.26
N ARG A 95 1.18 -3.18 8.36
CA ARG A 95 1.92 -4.43 8.51
C ARG A 95 1.54 -5.47 7.45
N LEU A 96 0.27 -5.60 7.08
CA LEU A 96 -0.12 -6.51 6.00
C LEU A 96 0.48 -6.10 4.66
N ILE A 97 0.47 -4.80 4.35
CA ILE A 97 1.09 -4.24 3.14
C ILE A 97 2.59 -4.55 3.14
N ASP A 98 3.26 -4.31 4.25
CA ASP A 98 4.68 -4.62 4.43
C ASP A 98 4.96 -6.11 4.21
N LEU A 99 4.27 -7.01 4.91
CA LEU A 99 4.45 -8.46 4.73
C LEU A 99 4.26 -8.91 3.27
N TYR A 100 3.27 -8.37 2.58
CA TYR A 100 3.05 -8.65 1.15
C TYR A 100 4.24 -8.20 0.31
N LEU A 101 4.69 -6.96 0.48
CA LEU A 101 5.81 -6.42 -0.29
C LEU A 101 7.10 -7.16 0.03
N ASN A 102 7.30 -7.64 1.28
CA ASN A 102 8.49 -8.42 1.66
C ASN A 102 8.48 -9.75 0.90
N ARG A 103 7.31 -10.38 0.80
CA ARG A 103 7.16 -11.65 0.10
C ARG A 103 7.31 -11.53 -1.42
N ARG A 104 6.79 -10.46 -2.02
CA ARG A 104 6.77 -10.27 -3.48
C ARG A 104 8.01 -9.57 -4.02
N LEU A 105 8.71 -8.79 -3.21
CA LEU A 105 9.88 -8.01 -3.58
C LEU A 105 10.96 -8.10 -2.46
N PRO A 106 11.54 -9.30 -2.23
CA PRO A 106 12.48 -9.52 -1.13
C PRO A 106 13.80 -8.76 -1.29
N GLU A 107 14.18 -8.43 -2.52
CA GLU A 107 15.44 -7.73 -2.84
C GLU A 107 15.29 -6.20 -2.86
N LEU A 108 14.18 -5.64 -2.35
CA LEU A 108 14.04 -4.19 -2.28
C LEU A 108 15.05 -3.60 -1.29
N PRO A 109 15.81 -2.56 -1.66
CA PRO A 109 16.69 -1.89 -0.72
C PRO A 109 15.86 -1.20 0.36
N GLU A 110 16.33 -1.23 1.61
CA GLU A 110 15.64 -0.60 2.74
C GLU A 110 15.50 0.92 2.55
N VAL A 111 16.64 1.54 2.23
CA VAL A 111 16.74 2.97 1.93
C VAL A 111 16.97 3.19 0.44
N PRO A 112 16.48 4.31 -0.14
CA PRO A 112 16.77 4.63 -1.53
C PRO A 112 18.29 4.77 -1.72
N GLU A 113 18.81 4.21 -2.80
CA GLU A 113 20.24 4.35 -3.10
C GLU A 113 20.63 5.83 -3.20
N GLU A 114 21.80 6.18 -2.66
CA GLU A 114 22.31 7.55 -2.63
C GLU A 114 22.42 8.17 -4.04
N SER A 115 22.72 7.33 -5.03
CA SER A 115 22.73 7.68 -6.46
C SER A 115 21.37 8.15 -7.00
N VAL A 116 20.28 7.72 -6.36
CA VAL A 116 18.89 8.03 -6.69
C VAL A 116 18.40 9.28 -5.96
N LEU A 117 18.76 9.45 -4.69
CA LEU A 117 18.53 10.70 -3.94
C LEU A 117 19.16 11.89 -4.67
N ALA A 118 20.39 11.74 -5.17
CA ALA A 118 21.09 12.75 -5.94
C ALA A 118 20.35 13.14 -7.25
N ARG A 119 19.64 12.20 -7.89
CA ARG A 119 18.84 12.45 -9.11
C ARG A 119 17.51 13.15 -8.83
N LEU A 120 16.89 12.89 -7.68
CA LEU A 120 15.64 13.53 -7.27
C LEU A 120 15.85 14.98 -6.82
N VAL A 121 16.97 15.27 -6.14
CA VAL A 121 17.33 16.63 -5.72
C VAL A 121 17.69 17.52 -6.92
N LYS A 122 18.38 16.97 -7.94
CA LYS A 122 18.75 17.72 -9.16
C LYS A 122 17.59 18.03 -10.11
N LYS A 123 16.41 17.44 -9.90
CA LYS A 123 15.23 17.61 -10.76
C LYS A 123 14.23 18.64 -10.20
N ARG A 124 14.61 19.36 -9.15
CA ARG A 124 13.85 20.48 -8.54
C ARG A 124 14.49 21.81 -8.89
#